data_AF-A0A7Y6E2D1-F1
#
_entry.id   AF-A0A7Y6E2D1-F1
#
_cell.length_a   1.000
_cell.length_b   1.000
_cell.length_c   1.000
_cell.angle_alpha   90.00
_cell.angle_beta   90.00
_cell.angle_gamma   90.00
#
_symmetry.space_group_name_H-M   'P 1'
#
loop_
_entity.id
_entity.type
_entity.pdbx_description
1 polymer ?
#
loop_
_entity_poly.entity_id
_entity_poly.type
_entity_poly.pdbx_seq_one_letter_code
_entity_poly.pdbx_strand_id
1 'polypeptide(L)'
;IDRLRLPPSVRHPALSAALARLPDALAAGGPVRITELAAHAGVSASRLGHLFAAQLGLPFPAWVRWARLRAAMDAARGGANLTEAAHAAGFADSSHLTRTFRAMFGVTPSQALGGTRWEHGSAEARQIDSQQTES
;
A
#
# COMPACT_ATOMS: atom_id res chain seq x y z
N ILE A 1 -9.62 35.01 18.99
CA ILE A 1 -8.75 33.93 18.49
C ILE A 1 -9.66 32.73 18.26
N ASP A 2 -10.24 32.63 17.06
CA ASP A 2 -11.19 31.58 16.71
C ASP A 2 -10.95 31.16 15.26
N ARG A 3 -10.09 30.18 15.07
CA ARG A 3 -9.94 29.39 13.84
C ARG A 3 -9.23 28.10 14.23
N LEU A 4 -9.97 27.01 14.36
CA LEU A 4 -9.58 25.63 14.02
C LEU A 4 -10.69 24.65 14.42
N ARG A 5 -11.94 25.00 14.11
CA ARG A 5 -12.96 23.97 13.91
C ARG A 5 -13.04 23.72 12.41
N LEU A 6 -12.12 22.89 11.89
CA LEU A 6 -12.32 22.30 10.58
C LEU A 6 -13.65 21.53 10.69
N PRO A 7 -14.71 21.89 9.92
CA PRO A 7 -15.89 21.04 9.90
C PRO A 7 -15.45 19.62 9.52
N PRO A 8 -16.08 18.55 10.04
CA PRO A 8 -15.87 17.23 9.46
C PRO A 8 -16.24 17.37 7.99
N SER A 9 -15.23 17.42 7.11
CA SER A 9 -15.46 17.60 5.69
C SER A 9 -16.26 16.38 5.25
N VAL A 10 -17.57 16.56 5.05
CA VAL A 10 -18.40 15.50 4.49
C VAL A 10 -17.73 15.13 3.19
N ARG A 11 -17.19 13.90 3.14
CA ARG A 11 -16.46 13.46 1.96
C ARG A 11 -17.40 13.50 0.78
N HIS A 12 -16.93 14.05 -0.33
CA HIS A 12 -17.73 14.08 -1.55
C HIS A 12 -18.17 12.63 -1.90
N PRO A 13 -19.45 12.37 -2.22
CA PRO A 13 -19.96 11.01 -2.44
C PRO A 13 -19.14 10.20 -3.45
N ALA A 14 -18.74 10.84 -4.56
CA ALA A 14 -17.86 10.21 -5.55
C ALA A 14 -16.49 9.77 -4.99
N LEU A 15 -15.91 10.55 -4.06
CA LEU A 15 -14.66 10.15 -3.39
C LEU A 15 -14.90 8.96 -2.47
N SER A 16 -16.01 8.96 -1.72
CA SER A 16 -16.38 7.83 -0.86
C SER A 16 -16.61 6.55 -1.68
N ALA A 17 -17.32 6.63 -2.81
CA ALA A 17 -17.52 5.50 -3.73
C ALA A 17 -16.20 4.98 -4.30
N ALA A 18 -15.31 5.89 -4.75
CA ALA A 18 -13.98 5.49 -5.23
C ALA A 18 -13.13 4.82 -4.14
N LEU A 19 -13.19 5.33 -2.90
CA LEU A 19 -12.48 4.74 -1.75
C LEU A 19 -13.02 3.36 -1.37
N ALA A 20 -14.32 3.11 -1.52
CA ALA A 20 -14.92 1.81 -1.25
C ALA A 20 -14.43 0.73 -2.24
N ARG A 21 -14.15 1.10 -3.49
CA ARG A 21 -13.67 0.17 -4.53
C ARG A 21 -12.17 -0.06 -4.53
N LEU A 22 -11.42 0.80 -3.85
CA LEU A 22 -9.96 0.83 -3.86
C LEU A 22 -9.29 -0.43 -3.29
N PRO A 23 -9.76 -1.06 -2.20
CA PRO A 23 -9.17 -2.29 -1.67
C PRO A 23 -9.12 -3.41 -2.70
N ASP A 24 -10.21 -3.64 -3.43
CA ASP A 24 -10.26 -4.67 -4.46
C ASP A 24 -9.34 -4.34 -5.64
N ALA A 25 -9.28 -3.07 -6.04
CA ALA A 25 -8.40 -2.62 -7.11
C ALA A 25 -6.92 -2.80 -6.75
N LEU A 26 -6.57 -2.65 -5.46
CA LEU A 26 -5.23 -2.93 -4.95
C LEU A 26 -4.96 -4.45 -4.88
N ALA A 27 -5.93 -5.24 -4.42
CA ALA A 27 -5.82 -6.68 -4.29
C ALA A 27 -5.65 -7.41 -5.63
N ALA A 28 -6.17 -6.83 -6.72
CA ALA A 28 -6.00 -7.39 -8.07
C ALA A 28 -4.53 -7.42 -8.57
N GLY A 29 -3.59 -6.78 -7.86
CA GLY A 29 -2.15 -6.79 -8.19
C GLY A 29 -1.75 -5.97 -9.42
N GLY A 30 -2.70 -5.56 -10.25
CA GLY A 30 -2.49 -4.75 -11.45
C GLY A 30 -2.33 -3.24 -11.18
N PRO A 31 -2.19 -2.43 -12.25
CA PRO A 31 -2.16 -0.97 -12.15
C PRO A 31 -3.54 -0.44 -11.72
N VAL A 32 -3.57 0.38 -10.66
CA VAL A 32 -4.79 1.05 -10.21
C VAL A 32 -5.00 2.32 -11.02
N ARG A 33 -6.03 2.35 -11.88
CA ARG A 33 -6.28 3.49 -12.77
C ARG A 33 -7.36 4.40 -12.20
N ILE A 34 -7.09 5.71 -12.19
CA ILE A 34 -8.07 6.71 -11.74
C ILE A 34 -9.33 6.71 -12.61
N THR A 35 -9.21 6.36 -13.88
CA THR A 35 -10.32 6.29 -14.84
C THR A 35 -11.35 5.24 -14.46
N GLU A 36 -10.91 4.09 -13.96
CA GLU A 36 -11.80 2.99 -13.54
C GLU A 36 -12.56 3.37 -12.27
N LEU A 37 -11.88 3.97 -11.30
CA LEU A 37 -12.51 4.47 -10.08
C LEU A 37 -13.46 5.63 -10.35
N ALA A 38 -13.12 6.52 -11.28
CA ALA A 38 -13.96 7.65 -11.67
C ALA A 38 -15.24 7.19 -12.38
N ALA A 39 -15.12 6.21 -13.29
CA ALA A 39 -16.27 5.58 -13.94
C ALA A 39 -17.21 4.94 -12.90
N HIS A 40 -16.66 4.19 -11.94
CA HIS A 40 -17.45 3.61 -10.84
C HIS A 40 -18.13 4.69 -9.97
N ALA A 41 -17.46 5.81 -9.74
CA ALA A 41 -17.95 6.91 -8.91
C ALA A 41 -18.85 7.92 -9.66
N GLY A 42 -19.11 7.72 -10.95
CA GLY A 42 -19.97 8.61 -11.76
C GLY A 42 -19.39 10.01 -12.02
N VAL A 43 -18.06 10.16 -12.03
CA VAL A 43 -17.38 11.45 -12.27
C VAL A 43 -16.26 11.30 -13.30
N SER A 44 -15.75 12.41 -13.83
CA SER A 44 -14.56 12.37 -14.68
C SER A 44 -13.29 12.07 -13.88
N ALA A 45 -12.28 11.49 -14.54
CA ALA A 45 -10.97 11.22 -13.94
C ALA A 45 -10.30 12.48 -13.37
N SER A 46 -10.40 13.61 -14.09
CA SER A 46 -9.89 14.91 -13.62
C SER A 46 -10.61 15.37 -12.36
N ARG A 47 -11.95 15.27 -12.31
CA ARG A 47 -12.73 15.62 -11.11
C ARG A 47 -12.33 14.75 -9.93
N LEU A 48 -12.22 13.44 -10.13
CA LEU A 48 -11.80 12.53 -9.06
C LEU A 48 -10.38 12.87 -8.57
N GLY A 49 -9.44 13.15 -9.47
CA GLY A 49 -8.08 13.55 -9.12
C GLY A 49 -8.03 14.80 -8.24
N HIS A 50 -8.84 15.81 -8.56
CA HIS A 50 -9.00 16.99 -7.72
C HIS A 50 -9.58 16.66 -6.34
N LEU A 51 -10.56 15.76 -6.26
CA LEU A 51 -11.13 15.35 -4.97
C LEU A 51 -10.10 14.64 -4.09
N PHE A 52 -9.24 13.80 -4.66
CA PHE A 52 -8.13 13.18 -3.93
C PHE A 52 -7.19 14.23 -3.34
N ALA A 53 -6.71 15.17 -4.17
CA ALA A 53 -5.80 16.22 -3.69
C ALA A 53 -6.47 17.14 -2.66
N ALA A 54 -7.70 17.57 -2.91
CA ALA A 54 -8.40 18.54 -2.07
C ALA A 54 -8.86 17.97 -0.72
N GLN A 55 -9.22 16.69 -0.66
CA GLN A 55 -9.78 16.09 0.57
C GLN A 55 -8.87 15.08 1.26
N LEU A 56 -7.94 14.46 0.55
CA LEU A 56 -6.97 13.51 1.12
C LEU A 56 -5.55 14.08 1.18
N GLY A 57 -5.34 15.30 0.65
CA GLY A 57 -4.06 16.00 0.69
C GLY A 57 -2.99 15.44 -0.24
N LEU A 58 -3.29 14.39 -1.02
CA LEU A 58 -2.35 13.72 -1.91
C LEU A 58 -2.96 13.54 -3.31
N PRO A 59 -2.18 13.81 -4.38
CA PRO A 59 -2.55 13.38 -5.72
C PRO A 59 -2.76 11.87 -5.77
N PHE A 60 -3.71 11.42 -6.60
CA PHE A 60 -4.09 10.01 -6.69
C PHE A 60 -2.92 9.02 -6.82
N PRO A 61 -1.92 9.22 -7.72
CA PRO A 61 -0.80 8.28 -7.82
C PRO A 61 0.10 8.25 -6.58
N ALA A 62 0.20 9.35 -5.83
CA ALA A 62 0.92 9.38 -4.56
C ALA A 62 0.13 8.65 -3.48
N TRP A 63 -1.19 8.82 -3.45
CA TRP A 63 -2.07 8.11 -2.53
C TRP A 63 -2.02 6.59 -2.73
N VAL A 64 -2.05 6.10 -3.98
CA VAL A 64 -1.93 4.66 -4.29
C VAL A 64 -0.60 4.09 -3.82
N ARG A 65 0.52 4.82 -4.04
CA ARG A 65 1.84 4.41 -3.54
C ARG A 65 1.85 4.32 -2.01
N TRP A 66 1.30 5.33 -1.34
CA TRP A 66 1.17 5.32 0.12
C TRP A 66 0.35 4.14 0.62
N ALA A 67 -0.79 3.84 -0.01
CA ALA A 67 -1.65 2.72 0.37
C ALA A 67 -0.91 1.38 0.25
N ARG A 68 -0.15 1.17 -0.83
CA ARG A 68 0.69 -0.02 -1.01
C ARG A 68 1.79 -0.10 0.04
N LEU A 69 2.49 1.00 0.30
CA LEU A 69 3.52 1.05 1.34
C LEU A 69 2.94 0.74 2.72
N ARG A 70 1.73 1.23 3.01
CA ARG A 70 1.01 0.92 4.25
C ARG A 70 0.71 -0.56 4.36
N ALA A 71 0.18 -1.18 3.30
CA ALA A 71 -0.06 -2.63 3.27
C ALA A 71 1.24 -3.43 3.49
N ALA A 72 2.35 -3.01 2.89
CA ALA A 72 3.65 -3.65 3.09
C ALA A 72 4.12 -3.53 4.55
N MET A 73 3.95 -2.36 5.17
CA MET A 73 4.28 -2.14 6.59
C MET A 73 3.39 -2.98 7.51
N ASP A 74 2.11 -3.15 7.19
CA ASP A 74 1.19 -3.94 8.00
C ASP A 74 1.51 -5.44 7.88
N ALA A 75 1.83 -5.94 6.67
CA ALA A 75 2.33 -7.30 6.47
C ALA A 75 3.65 -7.54 7.21
N ALA A 76 4.57 -6.58 7.14
CA ALA A 76 5.84 -6.58 7.83
C ALA A 76 5.67 -6.68 9.36
N ARG A 77 4.78 -5.89 9.95
CA ARG A 77 4.45 -5.97 11.39
C ARG A 77 3.79 -7.30 11.76
N GLY A 78 3.13 -7.95 10.82
CA GLY A 78 2.60 -9.31 10.95
C GLY A 78 3.65 -10.42 10.85
N GLY A 79 4.93 -10.09 10.66
CA GLY A 79 6.04 -11.06 10.61
C GLY A 79 6.45 -11.50 9.21
N ALA A 80 5.83 -10.96 8.15
CA ALA A 80 6.25 -11.23 6.78
C ALA A 80 7.66 -10.69 6.51
N ASN A 81 8.47 -11.41 5.75
CA ASN A 81 9.76 -10.91 5.27
C ASN A 81 9.58 -9.85 4.16
N LEU A 82 10.67 -9.20 3.73
CA LEU A 82 10.58 -8.08 2.78
C LEU A 82 10.00 -8.47 1.42
N THR A 83 10.31 -9.68 0.95
CA THR A 83 9.81 -10.22 -0.32
C THR A 83 8.32 -10.52 -0.22
N GLU A 84 7.90 -11.20 0.85
CA GLU A 84 6.49 -11.49 1.13
C GLU A 84 5.67 -10.20 1.27
N ALA A 85 6.16 -9.22 2.04
CA ALA A 85 5.52 -7.92 2.21
C ALA A 85 5.41 -7.14 0.90
N ALA A 86 6.43 -7.23 0.03
CA ALA A 86 6.38 -6.61 -1.30
C ALA A 86 5.26 -7.21 -2.16
N HIS A 87 5.19 -8.54 -2.24
CA HIS A 87 4.16 -9.22 -3.02
C HIS A 87 2.75 -9.00 -2.45
N ALA A 88 2.58 -9.06 -1.13
CA ALA A 88 1.30 -8.79 -0.47
C ALA A 88 0.80 -7.36 -0.74
N ALA A 89 1.71 -6.40 -0.93
CA ALA A 89 1.40 -5.01 -1.24
C ALA A 89 1.33 -4.70 -2.75
N GLY A 90 1.48 -5.71 -3.62
CA GLY A 90 1.42 -5.55 -5.07
C GLY A 90 2.66 -4.91 -5.70
N PHE A 91 3.82 -4.97 -5.04
CA PHE A 91 5.10 -4.66 -5.66
C PHE A 91 5.65 -5.87 -6.42
N ALA A 92 6.43 -5.59 -7.46
CA ALA A 92 7.07 -6.63 -8.28
C ALA A 92 8.08 -7.45 -7.47
N ASP A 93 8.84 -6.79 -6.60
CA ASP A 93 9.88 -7.37 -5.76
C ASP A 93 10.21 -6.43 -4.59
N SER A 94 11.05 -6.92 -3.67
CA SER A 94 11.55 -6.19 -2.50
C SER A 94 12.38 -4.95 -2.85
N SER A 95 13.05 -4.94 -4.00
CA SER A 95 13.85 -3.80 -4.47
C SER A 95 12.95 -2.67 -4.96
N HIS A 96 11.86 -2.97 -5.65
CA HIS A 96 10.83 -2.01 -6.04
C HIS A 96 10.19 -1.40 -4.79
N LEU A 97 9.75 -2.23 -3.82
CA LEU A 97 9.24 -1.75 -2.54
C LEU A 97 10.22 -0.78 -1.87
N THR A 98 11.50 -1.16 -1.78
CA THR A 98 12.54 -0.34 -1.12
C THR A 98 12.76 0.99 -1.83
N ARG A 99 12.83 1.01 -3.17
CA ARG A 99 12.96 2.24 -3.95
C ARG A 99 11.75 3.16 -3.73
N THR A 100 10.54 2.61 -3.75
CA THR A 100 9.32 3.39 -3.53
C THR A 100 9.23 3.93 -2.10
N PHE A 101 9.60 3.13 -1.09
CA PHE A 101 9.63 3.56 0.30
C PHE A 101 10.63 4.69 0.51
N ARG A 102 11.86 4.55 0.00
CA ARG A 102 12.88 5.62 0.04
C ARG A 102 12.41 6.89 -0.65
N ALA A 103 11.79 6.78 -1.82
CA ALA A 103 11.28 7.94 -2.55
C ALA A 103 10.16 8.68 -1.79
N MET A 104 9.40 7.98 -0.93
CA MET A 104 8.29 8.57 -0.19
C MET A 104 8.68 9.06 1.22
N PHE A 105 9.61 8.37 1.88
CA PHE A 105 9.95 8.61 3.29
C PHE A 105 11.41 9.01 3.54
N GLY A 106 12.28 8.98 2.52
CA GLY A 106 13.70 9.34 2.64
C GLY A 106 14.59 8.29 3.30
N VAL A 107 14.03 7.20 3.83
CA VAL A 107 14.75 6.11 4.52
C VAL A 107 14.35 4.75 3.95
N THR A 108 15.01 3.66 4.32
CA THR A 108 14.57 2.31 3.94
C THR A 108 13.48 1.75 4.86
N PRO A 109 12.71 0.75 4.40
CA PRO A 109 11.83 -0.02 5.28
C PRO A 109 12.58 -0.58 6.50
N SER A 110 13.77 -1.16 6.29
CA SER A 110 14.59 -1.75 7.37
C SER A 110 15.07 -0.74 8.39
N GLN A 111 15.37 0.50 7.98
CA GLN A 111 15.72 1.59 8.88
C GLN A 111 14.50 2.09 9.68
N ALA A 112 13.34 2.23 9.02
CA ALA A 112 12.14 2.78 9.62
C ALA A 112 11.43 1.83 10.59
N LEU A 113 11.47 0.51 10.34
CA LEU A 113 10.74 -0.48 11.12
C LEU A 113 11.55 -1.10 12.26
N GLY A 114 12.81 -0.68 12.42
CA GLY A 114 13.66 -1.01 13.57
C GLY A 114 13.97 -2.50 13.71
N GLY A 115 15.16 -2.94 13.26
CA GLY A 115 15.85 -4.10 13.84
C GLY A 115 15.17 -5.47 13.79
N THR A 116 13.99 -5.64 13.19
CA THR A 116 13.58 -6.95 12.68
C THR A 116 14.62 -7.30 11.64
N ARG A 117 15.26 -8.45 11.75
CA ARG A 117 16.27 -8.90 10.80
C ARG A 117 15.59 -9.13 9.45
N TRP A 118 15.41 -8.07 8.67
CA TRP A 118 14.98 -8.06 7.27
C TRP A 118 16.08 -8.63 6.36
N GLU A 119 16.92 -9.52 6.89
CA GLU A 119 17.98 -10.16 6.12
C GLU A 119 17.36 -11.30 5.33
N HIS A 120 17.43 -11.14 4.01
CA HIS A 120 17.37 -12.16 2.98
C HIS A 120 16.51 -13.38 3.34
N GLY A 121 15.24 -13.33 2.92
CA GLY A 121 14.54 -14.55 2.52
C GLY A 121 15.25 -15.11 1.28
N SER A 122 16.42 -15.74 1.47
CA SER A 122 16.87 -16.80 0.57
C SER A 122 15.88 -17.93 0.73
N ALA A 123 15.37 -18.41 -0.41
CA ALA A 123 14.37 -19.46 -0.54
C ALA A 123 14.89 -20.86 -0.13
N GLU A 124 15.60 -20.97 0.99
CA GLU A 124 16.17 -22.21 1.52
C GLU A 124 15.69 -22.41 2.98
N ALA A 125 14.63 -23.21 3.16
CA ALA A 125 14.38 -24.06 4.35
C ALA A 125 12.93 -24.57 4.42
N ARG A 126 12.47 -25.31 3.40
CA ARG A 126 11.36 -26.30 3.58
C ARG A 126 11.61 -27.63 2.88
N GLN A 127 12.88 -28.01 2.72
CA GLN A 127 13.25 -29.33 2.24
C GLN A 127 14.37 -29.91 3.09
N ILE A 128 14.06 -30.25 4.33
CA ILE A 128 14.75 -31.29 5.11
C ILE A 128 13.89 -31.63 6.33
N ASP A 129 13.64 -32.92 6.49
CA ASP A 129 13.04 -33.61 7.64
C ASP A 129 11.53 -33.90 7.63
N SER A 130 11.17 -35.00 6.94
CA SER A 130 10.10 -35.94 7.33
C SER A 130 10.37 -37.33 6.73
N GLN A 131 11.63 -37.77 6.79
CA GLN A 131 12.04 -39.15 6.60
C GLN A 131 13.01 -39.50 7.73
N GLN A 132 12.51 -39.66 8.96
CA GLN A 132 13.04 -40.60 9.96
C GLN A 132 12.18 -40.52 11.24
N THR A 133 11.19 -41.40 11.37
CA THR A 133 10.90 -42.01 12.67
C THR A 133 10.60 -43.47 12.39
N GLU A 134 11.61 -44.30 12.64
CA GLU A 134 11.50 -45.69 13.08
C GLU A 134 10.37 -45.81 14.14
N SER A 135 9.66 -46.94 14.28
CA SER A 135 10.13 -48.33 14.29
C SER A 135 9.04 -49.31 13.85
#